data_AF-A0A7C3K7B0-F1
#
_entry.id   AF-A0A7C3K7B0-F1
#
_cell.length_a   1.000
_cell.length_b   1.000
_cell.length_c   1.000
_cell.angle_alpha   90.00
_cell.angle_beta   90.00
_cell.angle_gamma   90.00
#
_symmetry.space_group_name_H-M   'P 1'
#
loop_
_entity.id
_entity.type
_entity.pdbx_description
1 polymer ?
#
loop_
_entity_poly.entity_id
_entity_poly.type
_entity_poly.pdbx_seq_one_letter_code
_entity_poly.pdbx_strand_id
1 'polypeptide(L)'
;MVGIGFLAFLTLLGIGIVVVAAKIVISAATTGPRSAGEIATDLVFAWLRGWLGSPVFGHWFENVRYQQIYIFPTLLGAVAAILLKHWYDQRVTPA
;
A
#
# COMPACT_ATOMS: atom_id res chain seq x y z
N MET A 1 -6.46 9.44 12.28
CA MET A 1 -7.62 8.65 11.79
C MET A 1 -7.92 7.46 12.72
N VAL A 2 -8.03 7.71 14.03
CA VAL A 2 -8.58 6.72 14.97
C VAL A 2 -10.09 6.95 14.99
N GLY A 3 -10.89 5.90 14.83
CA GLY A 3 -12.35 6.01 14.64
C GLY A 3 -12.82 6.06 13.18
N ILE A 4 -12.03 5.54 12.22
CA ILE A 4 -12.51 5.34 10.85
C ILE A 4 -13.60 4.26 10.81
N GLY A 5 -14.66 4.51 10.04
CA GLY A 5 -15.72 3.53 9.83
C GLY A 5 -15.19 2.27 9.14
N PHE A 6 -15.86 1.14 9.36
CA PHE A 6 -15.48 -0.15 8.77
C PHE A 6 -15.36 -0.09 7.23
N LEU A 7 -16.23 0.67 6.56
CA LEU A 7 -16.15 0.87 5.11
C LEU A 7 -14.88 1.61 4.67
N ALA A 8 -14.45 2.63 5.41
CA ALA A 8 -13.19 3.32 5.14
C ALA A 8 -11.98 2.39 5.36
N PHE A 9 -12.03 1.54 6.40
CA PHE A 9 -11.03 0.48 6.58
C PHE A 9 -10.97 -0.46 5.36
N LEU A 10 -12.13 -0.89 4.84
CA LEU A 10 -12.19 -1.73 3.64
C LEU A 10 -11.67 -1.00 2.39
N THR A 11 -11.92 0.30 2.24
CA THR A 11 -11.33 1.09 1.14
C THR A 11 -9.82 1.10 1.20
N LEU A 12 -9.23 1.34 2.38
CA LEU A 12 -7.78 1.29 2.59
C LEU A 12 -7.21 -0.10 2.29
N LEU A 13 -7.88 -1.15 2.78
CA LEU A 13 -7.48 -2.53 2.52
C LEU A 13 -7.56 -2.85 1.04
N GLY A 14 -8.64 -2.44 0.37
CA GLY A 14 -8.81 -2.60 -1.08
C GLY A 14 -7.70 -1.92 -1.89
N ILE A 15 -7.33 -0.68 -1.53
CA ILE A 15 -6.19 0.01 -2.15
C ILE A 15 -4.90 -0.79 -1.93
N GLY A 16 -4.65 -1.26 -0.70
CA GLY A 16 -3.50 -2.10 -0.39
C GLY A 16 -3.45 -3.38 -1.24
N ILE A 17 -4.58 -4.09 -1.37
CA ILE A 17 -4.71 -5.29 -2.20
C ILE A 17 -4.38 -4.96 -3.67
N VAL A 18 -4.93 -3.89 -4.22
CA VAL A 18 -4.67 -3.48 -5.62
C VAL A 18 -3.18 -3.21 -5.83
N VAL A 19 -2.53 -2.49 -4.91
CA VAL A 19 -1.11 -2.16 -5.03
C VAL A 19 -0.22 -3.41 -4.90
N VAL A 20 -0.53 -4.32 -3.97
CA VAL A 20 0.20 -5.59 -3.84
C VAL A 20 -0.04 -6.50 -5.03
N ALA A 21 -1.27 -6.58 -5.55
CA ALA A 21 -1.58 -7.33 -6.75
C ALA A 21 -0.78 -6.81 -7.95
N ALA A 22 -0.69 -5.49 -8.12
CA ALA A 22 0.16 -4.89 -9.14
C ALA A 22 1.64 -5.29 -8.98
N LYS A 23 2.16 -5.27 -7.74
CA LYS A 23 3.52 -5.75 -7.45
C LYS A 23 3.70 -7.24 -7.81
N ILE A 24 2.72 -8.09 -7.51
CA ILE A 24 2.76 -9.52 -7.82
C ILE A 24 2.85 -9.72 -9.34
N VAL A 25 2.00 -9.06 -10.12
CA VAL A 25 2.02 -9.14 -11.59
C VAL A 25 3.38 -8.72 -12.15
N ILE A 26 3.94 -7.61 -11.66
CA ILE A 26 5.27 -7.13 -12.07
C ILE A 26 6.38 -8.13 -11.67
N SER A 27 6.32 -8.68 -10.46
CA SER A 27 7.32 -9.64 -9.97
C SER A 27 7.25 -10.99 -10.66
N ALA A 28 6.05 -11.45 -11.04
CA ALA A 28 5.86 -12.70 -11.78
C ALA A 28 6.54 -12.67 -13.15
N ALA A 29 6.62 -11.48 -13.77
CA ALA A 29 7.31 -11.27 -15.04
C ALA A 29 8.85 -11.21 -14.92
N THR A 30 9.42 -11.06 -13.73
CA THR A 30 10.85 -10.74 -13.54
C THR A 30 11.62 -11.68 -12.62
N THR A 31 11.01 -12.14 -11.52
CA THR A 31 11.73 -12.76 -10.39
C THR A 31 11.18 -14.14 -9.98
N GLY A 32 9.98 -14.52 -10.46
CA GLY A 32 9.36 -15.81 -10.16
C GLY A 32 8.31 -15.78 -9.02
N PRO A 33 7.78 -16.96 -8.61
CA PRO A 33 6.69 -17.05 -7.64
C PRO A 33 7.14 -16.62 -6.23
N ARG A 34 6.27 -15.90 -5.53
CA ARG A 34 6.53 -15.33 -4.20
C ARG A 34 5.84 -16.13 -3.10
N SER A 35 6.46 -16.16 -1.92
CA SER A 35 5.90 -16.83 -0.76
C SER A 35 4.65 -16.11 -0.22
N ALA A 36 3.71 -16.87 0.36
CA ALA A 36 2.51 -16.29 0.96
C ALA A 36 2.84 -15.30 2.11
N GLY A 37 3.92 -15.57 2.86
CA GLY A 37 4.40 -14.69 3.92
C GLY A 37 4.88 -13.33 3.42
N GLU A 38 5.58 -13.28 2.28
CA GLU A 38 5.97 -12.02 1.66
C GLU A 38 4.78 -11.19 1.19
N ILE A 39 3.78 -11.85 0.59
CA ILE A 39 2.55 -11.20 0.11
C ILE A 39 1.79 -10.60 1.29
N ALA A 40 1.62 -11.36 2.37
CA ALA A 40 0.97 -10.88 3.59
C ALA A 40 1.72 -9.69 4.20
N THR A 41 3.05 -9.76 4.24
CA THR A 41 3.88 -8.67 4.76
C THR A 41 3.74 -7.41 3.89
N ASP A 42 3.88 -7.53 2.58
CA ASP A 42 3.70 -6.42 1.64
C ASP A 42 2.30 -5.78 1.78
N LEU A 43 1.25 -6.59 2.00
CA LEU A 43 -0.11 -6.11 2.22
C LEU A 43 -0.25 -5.30 3.49
N VAL A 44 0.34 -5.77 4.60
CA VAL A 44 0.34 -5.03 5.87
C VAL A 44 1.07 -3.70 5.71
N PHE A 45 2.23 -3.67 5.06
CA PHE A 45 2.98 -2.43 4.82
C PHE A 45 2.22 -1.47 3.92
N ALA A 46 1.67 -1.95 2.80
CA ALA A 46 0.88 -1.14 1.88
C ALA A 46 -0.35 -0.54 2.57
N TRP A 47 -1.05 -1.33 3.38
CA TRP A 47 -2.22 -0.89 4.14
C TRP A 47 -1.87 0.16 5.20
N LEU A 48 -0.85 -0.10 6.03
CA LEU A 48 -0.41 0.84 7.09
C LEU A 48 0.05 2.18 6.53
N ARG A 49 0.82 2.16 5.43
CA ARG A 49 1.30 3.40 4.81
C ARG A 49 0.25 4.08 3.95
N GLY A 50 -0.70 3.34 3.39
CA GLY A 50 -1.89 3.92 2.78
C GLY A 50 -2.67 4.76 3.78
N TRP A 51 -2.82 4.27 5.01
CA TRP A 51 -3.45 5.02 6.10
C TRP A 51 -2.73 6.35 6.40
N LEU A 52 -1.40 6.35 6.32
CA LEU A 52 -0.57 7.55 6.47
C LEU A 52 -0.55 8.44 5.22
N GLY A 53 -1.05 7.95 4.07
CA GLY A 53 -0.95 8.66 2.81
C GLY A 53 -1.66 10.02 2.83
N SER A 54 -2.92 10.04 3.29
CA SER A 54 -3.69 11.31 3.37
C SER A 54 -3.09 12.33 4.36
N PRO A 55 -2.70 11.95 5.60
CA PRO A 55 -2.03 12.88 6.51
C PRO A 55 -0.66 13.38 6.04
N VAL A 56 0.12 12.56 5.34
CA VAL A 56 1.52 12.88 4.96
C VAL A 56 1.61 13.61 3.64
N PHE A 57 0.91 13.13 2.61
CA PHE A 57 0.95 13.74 1.27
C PHE A 57 -0.11 14.83 1.08
N GLY A 58 -1.02 14.98 2.04
CA GLY A 58 -2.05 16.00 2.06
C GLY A 58 -3.40 15.53 1.50
N HIS A 59 -4.31 16.47 1.33
CA HIS A 59 -5.71 16.22 0.99
C HIS A 59 -6.00 16.69 -0.44
N TRP A 60 -5.77 15.83 -1.42
CA TRP A 60 -5.85 16.21 -2.84
C TRP A 60 -7.20 15.86 -3.44
N PHE A 61 -7.85 16.83 -4.08
CA PHE A 61 -9.12 16.70 -4.80
C PHE A 61 -10.24 16.13 -3.91
N GLU A 62 -11.05 17.01 -3.33
CA GLU A 62 -12.16 16.62 -2.44
C GLU A 62 -13.18 15.68 -3.12
N ASN A 63 -13.35 15.80 -4.44
CA ASN A 63 -14.24 14.93 -5.22
C ASN A 63 -13.77 13.47 -5.28
N VAL A 64 -12.50 13.18 -4.92
CA VAL A 64 -11.88 11.85 -4.96
C VAL A 64 -11.52 11.39 -3.54
N ARG A 65 -12.37 11.77 -2.58
CA ARG A 65 -12.31 11.38 -1.18
C ARG A 65 -13.43 10.40 -0.86
N TYR A 66 -13.09 9.32 -0.16
CA TYR A 66 -14.08 8.46 0.49
C TYR A 66 -14.02 8.66 2.00
N GLN A 67 -15.09 9.22 2.59
CA GLN A 67 -15.13 9.63 4.00
C GLN A 67 -13.98 10.56 4.36
N GLN A 68 -12.91 10.07 4.98
CA GLN A 68 -11.72 10.85 5.34
C GLN A 68 -10.48 10.43 4.53
N ILE A 69 -10.61 9.43 3.65
CA ILE A 69 -9.52 8.85 2.88
C ILE A 69 -9.46 9.53 1.53
N TYR A 70 -8.35 10.19 1.25
CA TYR A 70 -8.07 10.77 -0.06
C TYR A 70 -7.33 9.72 -0.89
N ILE A 71 -7.95 9.29 -1.99
CA ILE A 71 -7.53 8.08 -2.70
C ILE A 71 -6.10 8.24 -3.27
N PHE A 72 -5.79 9.39 -3.88
CA PHE A 72 -4.46 9.63 -4.46
C PHE A 72 -3.33 9.65 -3.42
N PRO A 73 -3.37 10.49 -2.36
CA PRO A 73 -2.42 10.45 -1.26
C PRO A 73 -2.25 9.06 -0.64
N THR A 74 -3.36 8.34 -0.47
CA THR A 74 -3.39 6.97 0.09
C THR A 74 -2.68 5.97 -0.83
N LEU A 75 -2.93 6.05 -2.13
CA LEU A 75 -2.27 5.23 -3.13
C LEU A 75 -0.75 5.48 -3.16
N LEU A 76 -0.34 6.76 -3.12
CA LEU A 76 1.07 7.14 -3.05
C LEU A 76 1.74 6.59 -1.79
N GLY A 77 1.06 6.66 -0.64
CA GLY A 77 1.53 6.06 0.60
C GLY A 77 1.76 4.56 0.48
N ALA A 78 0.77 3.82 -0.03
CA ALA A 78 0.87 2.38 -0.22
C ALA A 78 2.03 1.99 -1.17
N VAL A 79 2.16 2.69 -2.31
CA VAL A 79 3.26 2.47 -3.27
C VAL A 79 4.62 2.78 -2.65
N ALA A 80 4.75 3.90 -1.95
CA ALA A 80 6.00 4.29 -1.29
C ALA A 80 6.46 3.25 -0.26
N ALA A 81 5.51 2.64 0.47
CA ALA A 81 5.80 1.57 1.43
C ALA A 81 6.43 0.35 0.77
N ILE A 82 5.84 -0.09 -0.35
CA ILE A 82 6.32 -1.25 -1.09
C ILE A 82 7.70 -0.99 -1.67
N LEU A 83 7.92 0.20 -2.25
CA LEU A 83 9.21 0.58 -2.81
C LEU A 83 10.28 0.64 -1.73
N LEU A 84 9.96 1.23 -0.58
CA LEU A 84 10.88 1.32 0.55
C LEU A 84 11.23 -0.06 1.10
N LYS A 85 10.23 -0.95 1.27
CA LYS A 85 10.46 -2.33 1.71
C LYS A 85 11.31 -3.09 0.70
N HIS A 86 10.99 -2.98 -0.59
CA HIS A 86 11.77 -3.64 -1.64
C HIS A 86 13.23 -3.17 -1.65
N TRP A 87 13.45 -1.86 -1.52
CA TRP A 87 14.79 -1.29 -1.39
C TRP A 87 15.52 -1.79 -0.14
N TYR A 88 14.82 -1.88 1.00
CA TYR A 88 15.39 -2.40 2.24
C TYR A 88 15.80 -3.87 2.11
N ASP A 89 14.92 -4.70 1.55
CA ASP A 89 15.16 -6.13 1.34
C ASP A 89 16.41 -6.36 0.45
N GLN A 90 16.60 -5.54 -0.59
CA GLN A 90 17.79 -5.57 -1.46
C GLN A 90 19.09 -5.19 -0.75
N ARG A 91 19.04 -4.37 0.30
CA ARG A 91 20.23 -3.85 0.99
C ARG A 91 20.65 -4.73 2.16
N VAL A 92 19.70 -5.31 2.88
CA VAL A 92 19.95 -6.04 4.13
C VAL A 92 20.02 -7.55 3.92
N THR A 93 19.31 -8.07 2.94
CA THR A 93 19.33 -9.49 2.55
C THR A 93 19.67 -9.62 1.07
N PRO A 94 20.92 -9.33 0.66
CA PRO A 94 21.38 -9.69 -0.67
C PRO A 94 21.33 -11.21 -0.80
N ALA A 95 20.67 -11.70 -1.85
CA ALA A 95 20.62 -13.12 -2.19
C ALA A 95 22.01 -13.71 -2.42
#